data_AF-A0A0D5A325-F1
#
_entry.id   AF-A0A0D5A325-F1
#
_cell.length_a   1.000
_cell.length_b   1.000
_cell.length_c   1.000
_cell.angle_alpha   90.00
_cell.angle_beta   90.00
_cell.angle_gamma   90.00
#
_symmetry.space_group_name_H-M   'P 1'
#
loop_
_entity.id
_entity.type
_entity.pdbx_description
1 polymer ?
#
loop_
_entity_poly.entity_id
_entity_poly.type
_entity_poly.pdbx_seq_one_letter_code
_entity_poly.pdbx_strand_id
1 'polypeptide(L)'
;MREQIDWKQELLDSANFNGKQEKILKHGQKSLIDSWLLGALYTRWKKMKGYREPPTPNCLSSFLEWEKRLAKKEFYVLIEDDVLYPDW
;
A
#
# COMPACT_ATOMS: atom_id res chain seq x y z
N MET A 1 18.40 21.29 1.84
CA MET A 1 18.18 20.23 0.82
C MET A 1 17.74 18.97 1.54
N ARG A 2 16.73 18.24 1.06
CA ARG A 2 16.50 16.88 1.56
C ARG A 2 17.47 15.98 0.82
N GLU A 3 18.34 15.27 1.53
CA GLU A 3 19.15 14.24 0.90
C GLU A 3 18.22 13.18 0.31
N GLN A 4 18.40 12.91 -0.99
CA GLN A 4 17.64 11.87 -1.66
C GLN A 4 18.25 10.53 -1.27
N ILE A 5 17.58 9.80 -0.38
CA ILE A 5 18.04 8.47 0.05
C ILE A 5 17.76 7.46 -1.06
N ASP A 6 18.81 6.96 -1.70
CA ASP A 6 18.71 5.79 -2.58
C ASP A 6 18.80 4.50 -1.75
N TRP A 7 17.68 4.15 -1.14
CA TRP A 7 17.57 2.97 -0.28
C TRP A 7 17.89 1.66 -1.01
N LYS A 8 17.72 1.60 -2.34
CA LYS A 8 17.99 0.38 -3.10
C LYS A 8 19.48 0.14 -3.18
N GLN A 9 20.25 1.19 -3.46
CA GLN A 9 21.70 1.11 -3.52
C GLN A 9 22.30 0.85 -2.13
N GLU A 10 21.84 1.56 -1.10
CA GLU A 10 22.27 1.27 0.28
C GLU A 10 21.98 -0.18 0.71
N LEU A 11 20.81 -0.71 0.34
CA LEU A 11 20.46 -2.10 0.62
C LEU A 11 21.41 -3.03 -0.13
N LEU A 12 21.70 -2.76 -1.41
CA LEU A 12 22.58 -3.57 -2.26
C LEU A 12 24.02 -3.60 -1.73
N ASP A 13 24.49 -2.49 -1.17
CA ASP A 13 25.83 -2.38 -0.57
C ASP A 13 25.92 -3.04 0.82
N SER A 14 24.78 -3.27 1.49
CA SER A 14 24.76 -3.81 2.86
C SER A 14 25.01 -5.32 2.97
N ALA A 15 24.73 -6.09 1.92
CA ALA A 15 24.75 -7.55 1.98
C ALA A 15 24.85 -8.19 0.59
N ASN A 16 25.20 -9.48 0.56
CA ASN A 16 25.13 -10.28 -0.66
C ASN A 16 23.68 -10.71 -0.95
N PHE A 17 23.21 -10.41 -2.16
CA PHE A 17 21.89 -10.81 -2.64
C PHE A 17 22.02 -11.88 -3.72
N ASN A 18 20.92 -12.58 -4.00
CA ASN A 18 20.90 -13.46 -5.16
C ASN A 18 20.78 -12.63 -6.45
N GLY A 19 21.18 -13.22 -7.59
CA GLY A 19 21.15 -12.51 -8.88
C GLY A 19 19.76 -12.01 -9.30
N LYS A 20 18.67 -12.59 -8.77
CA LYS A 20 17.31 -12.09 -9.02
C LYS A 20 17.04 -10.80 -8.23
N GLN A 21 17.37 -10.76 -6.94
CA GLN A 21 17.19 -9.61 -6.07
C GLN A 21 18.06 -8.44 -6.54
N GLU A 22 19.32 -8.68 -6.92
CA GLU A 22 20.18 -7.63 -7.48
C GLU A 22 19.59 -7.01 -8.75
N LYS A 23 19.09 -7.84 -9.68
CA LYS A 23 18.44 -7.36 -10.90
C LYS A 23 17.22 -6.50 -10.59
N ILE A 24 16.41 -6.90 -9.61
CA ILE A 24 15.22 -6.14 -9.20
C ILE A 24 15.60 -4.80 -8.55
N LEU A 25 16.66 -4.78 -7.74
CA LEU A 25 17.14 -3.54 -7.11
C LEU A 25 17.74 -2.58 -8.14
N LYS A 26 18.51 -3.07 -9.12
CA LYS A 26 19.16 -2.25 -10.15
C LYS A 26 18.23 -1.83 -11.29
N HIS A 27 17.37 -2.72 -11.77
CA HIS A 27 16.55 -2.50 -12.97
C HIS A 27 15.05 -2.35 -12.69
N GLY A 28 14.60 -2.59 -11.46
CA GLY A 28 13.19 -2.52 -11.07
C GLY A 28 12.39 -3.80 -11.28
N GLN A 29 11.12 -3.74 -10.89
CA GLN A 29 10.16 -4.84 -11.00
C GLN A 29 9.54 -4.90 -12.40
N LYS A 30 9.47 -6.10 -13.00
CA LYS A 30 8.84 -6.33 -14.32
C LYS A 30 7.56 -7.16 -14.25
N SER A 31 7.28 -7.76 -13.10
CA SER A 31 6.12 -8.61 -12.84
C SER A 31 5.55 -8.35 -11.45
N LEU A 32 4.32 -8.82 -11.22
CA LEU A 32 3.66 -8.73 -9.90
C LEU A 32 4.50 -9.44 -8.81
N ILE A 33 5.05 -10.60 -9.13
CA ILE A 33 5.89 -11.37 -8.19
C ILE A 33 7.15 -10.57 -7.82
N ASP A 34 7.77 -9.90 -8.80
CA ASP A 34 8.93 -9.04 -8.51
C ASP A 34 8.54 -7.83 -7.66
N SER A 35 7.31 -7.33 -7.79
CA SER A 35 6.81 -6.25 -6.94
C SER A 35 6.66 -6.66 -5.49
N TRP A 36 6.13 -7.86 -5.23
CA TRP A 36 6.10 -8.40 -3.86
C TRP A 36 7.50 -8.59 -3.29
N LEU A 37 8.44 -9.09 -4.10
CA LEU A 37 9.82 -9.26 -3.69
C LEU A 37 10.50 -7.91 -3.39
N LEU A 38 10.27 -6.89 -4.22
CA LEU A 38 10.78 -5.54 -3.97
C LEU A 38 10.21 -4.94 -2.68
N GLY A 39 8.92 -5.16 -2.40
CA GLY A 39 8.28 -4.77 -1.14
C GLY A 39 8.94 -5.43 0.07
N ALA A 40 9.22 -6.73 0.00
CA ALA A 40 9.92 -7.45 1.06
C ALA A 40 11.34 -6.91 1.31
N LEU A 41 12.08 -6.59 0.23
CA LEU A 41 13.41 -5.98 0.30
C LEU A 41 13.36 -4.58 0.94
N TYR A 42 12.36 -3.77 0.61
CA TYR A 42 12.14 -2.47 1.24
C TYR A 42 11.90 -2.59 2.74
N THR A 43 11.04 -3.52 3.16
CA THR A 43 10.80 -3.79 4.59
C THR A 43 12.08 -4.24 5.31
N ARG A 44 12.93 -5.04 4.64
CA ARG A 44 14.25 -5.40 5.18
C ARG A 44 15.14 -4.17 5.36
N TRP A 45 15.23 -3.29 4.37
CA TRP A 45 15.98 -2.03 4.49
C TRP A 45 15.46 -1.17 5.64
N LYS A 46 14.14 -1.03 5.79
CA LYS A 46 13.53 -0.28 6.90
C LYS A 46 13.95 -0.82 8.26
N LYS A 47 13.99 -2.15 8.42
CA LYS A 47 14.45 -2.81 9.65
C LYS A 47 15.93 -2.52 9.94
N MET A 48 16.79 -2.56 8.93
CA MET A 48 18.21 -2.23 9.10
C MET A 48 18.44 -0.79 9.55
N LYS A 49 17.64 0.15 9.04
CA LYS A 49 17.68 1.56 9.46
C LYS A 49 17.00 1.83 10.80
N GLY A 50 16.36 0.83 11.41
CA GLY A 50 15.66 0.96 12.69
C GLY A 50 14.31 1.68 12.59
N TYR A 51 13.74 1.85 11.40
CA TYR A 51 12.40 2.41 11.26
C TYR A 51 11.38 1.46 11.89
N ARG A 52 10.66 1.95 12.90
CA ARG A 52 9.50 1.25 13.48
C ARG A 52 8.26 1.64 12.71
N GLU A 53 7.51 0.64 12.26
CA GLU A 53 6.19 0.90 11.68
C GLU A 53 5.27 1.40 12.80
N PRO A 54 4.50 2.49 12.56
CA PRO A 54 3.48 2.90 13.50
C PRO A 54 2.45 1.76 13.64
N PRO A 55 1.73 1.68 14.78
CA PRO A 55 0.63 0.74 14.90
C PRO A 55 -0.35 0.94 13.73
N THR A 56 -0.81 -0.16 13.15
CA THR A 56 -1.79 -0.11 12.06
C THR A 56 -3.01 0.66 12.54
N PRO A 57 -3.45 1.73 11.83
CA PRO A 57 -4.68 2.40 12.19
C PRO A 57 -5.84 1.41 12.12
N ASN A 58 -6.80 1.56 13.03
CA ASN A 58 -8.00 0.74 12.98
C ASN A 58 -8.85 1.15 11.77
N CYS A 59 -8.71 0.41 10.68
CA CYS A 59 -9.49 0.60 9.46
C CYS A 59 -10.73 -0.31 9.40
N LEU A 60 -11.11 -0.95 10.51
CA LEU A 60 -12.33 -1.75 10.55
C LEU A 60 -13.54 -0.83 10.44
N SER A 61 -14.40 -1.10 9.46
CA SER A 61 -15.75 -0.58 9.44
C SER A 61 -16.69 -1.58 10.11
N SER A 62 -17.70 -1.09 10.82
CA SER A 62 -18.77 -1.94 11.34
C SER A 62 -20.10 -1.59 10.66
N PHE A 63 -20.91 -2.62 10.39
CA PHE A 63 -22.24 -2.42 9.83
C PHE A 63 -23.09 -1.50 10.74
N LEU A 64 -22.97 -1.67 12.06
CA LEU A 64 -23.64 -0.80 13.04
C LEU A 64 -23.22 0.67 12.93
N GLU A 65 -21.94 0.95 12.69
CA GLU A 65 -21.46 2.32 12.49
C GLU A 65 -22.00 2.90 11.18
N TRP A 66 -22.04 2.09 10.12
CA TRP A 66 -22.66 2.49 8.86
C TRP A 66 -24.15 2.82 9.03
N GLU A 67 -24.93 1.98 9.72
CA GLU A 67 -26.34 2.25 10.02
C GLU A 67 -26.55 3.54 10.82
N LYS A 68 -25.70 3.81 11.83
CA LYS A 68 -25.75 5.06 12.59
C LYS A 68 -25.50 6.29 11.70
N ARG A 69 -24.60 6.19 10.73
CA ARG A 69 -24.31 7.28 9.78
C ARG A 69 -25.43 7.47 8.77
N LEU A 70 -26.10 6.40 8.35
CA LEU A 70 -27.33 6.48 7.55
C LEU A 70 -28.46 7.20 8.31
N ALA A 71 -28.68 6.86 9.58
CA ALA A 71 -29.70 7.52 10.39
C ALA A 71 -29.45 9.03 10.56
N LYS A 72 -28.19 9.44 10.58
CA LYS A 72 -27.76 10.84 10.59
C LYS A 72 -27.88 11.54 9.23
N LYS A 73 -28.24 10.82 8.16
CA LYS A 73 -28.33 11.32 6.78
C LYS A 73 -27.00 11.91 6.29
N GLU A 74 -25.88 11.34 6.71
CA GLU A 74 -24.54 11.74 6.24
C GLU A 74 -24.29 11.33 4.77
N PHE A 75 -25.10 10.43 4.24
CA PHE A 75 -25.00 9.91 2.89
C PHE A 75 -26.36 9.88 2.21
N TYR A 76 -26.36 10.01 0.89
CA TYR A 76 -27.51 9.72 0.05
C TYR A 76 -27.48 8.24 -0.33
N VAL A 77 -28.58 7.55 -0.08
CA VAL A 77 -28.81 6.19 -0.60
C VAL A 77 -29.66 6.37 -1.85
N LEU A 78 -29.14 5.92 -2.99
CA LEU A 78 -29.92 5.85 -4.21
C LEU A 78 -30.97 4.75 -4.03
N ILE A 79 -32.23 5.14 -4.10
CA ILE A 79 -33.37 4.22 -4.16
C ILE A 79 -33.67 3.96 -5.65
N GLU A 80 -34.41 2.89 -5.97
CA GLU A 80 -34.84 2.61 -7.35
C GLU A 80 -35.48 3.83 -8.03
N ASP A 81 -36.20 4.65 -7.26
CA ASP A 81 -36.81 5.90 -7.74
C ASP A 81 -35.79 7.00 -8.08
N ASP A 82 -34.57 6.95 -7.53
CA ASP A 82 -33.47 7.88 -7.83
C ASP A 82 -32.64 7.45 -9.05
N VAL A 83 -32.75 6.19 -9.45
CA VAL A 83 -32.04 5.63 -10.59
C VAL A 83 -32.94 5.73 -11.82
N LEU A 84 -32.76 6.82 -12.58
CA LEU A 84 -33.32 6.93 -13.93
C LEU A 84 -32.64 5.88 -14.82
N TYR A 85 -33.26 4.71 -14.94
CA TYR A 85 -32.86 3.74 -15.95
C TYR A 85 -33.16 4.33 -17.33
N PRO A 86 -32.17 4.41 -18.24
CA PRO A 86 -32.44 4.79 -19.60
C PRO A 86 -33.27 3.71 -20.32
N ASP A 87 -34.31 4.12 -21.06
CA ASP A 87 -35.24 3.24 -21.78
C ASP A 87 -34.64 2.66 -23.09
N TRP A 88 -33.36 2.26 -23.11
CA TRP A 88 -32.71 1.68 -24.30
C TRP A 88 -32.56 0.16 -24.25
#